data_AF-L7SYY0-F1
#
_entry.id   AF-L7SYY0-F1
#
_cell.length_a   1.000
_cell.length_b   1.000
_cell.length_c   1.000
_cell.angle_alpha   90.00
_cell.angle_beta   90.00
_cell.angle_gamma   90.00
#
_symmetry.space_group_name_H-M   'P 1'
#
loop_
_entity.id
_entity.type
_entity.pdbx_description
1 polymer ?
#
loop_
_entity_poly.entity_id
_entity_poly.type
_entity_poly.pdbx_seq_one_letter_code
_entity_poly.pdbx_strand_id
1 'polypeptide(L)' 'MHDIGTHRAELGDNICSLPVEQHMIYFVSSHSVVTIIRILSQSQDTARHEPWI' A
#
# COMPACT_ATOMS: atom_id res chain seq x y z
N MET A 1 4.77 -8.57 14.60
CA MET A 1 4.72 -7.83 13.32
C MET A 1 4.83 -6.37 13.69
N HIS A 2 5.80 -5.63 13.15
CA HIS A 2 5.87 -4.20 13.39
C HIS A 2 4.75 -3.56 12.55
N ASP A 3 3.79 -2.88 13.17
CA ASP A 3 2.69 -2.21 12.46
C ASP A 3 3.19 -0.89 11.88
N ILE A 4 4.00 -0.97 10.81
CA ILE A 4 4.61 0.19 10.14
C ILE A 4 3.59 0.89 9.22
N GLY A 5 2.43 0.28 8.95
CA GLY A 5 1.39 0.86 8.10
C GLY A 5 0.02 0.25 8.37
N THR A 6 -0.99 0.77 7.68
CA THR A 6 -2.39 0.32 7.81
C THR A 6 -2.64 -0.87 6.89
N HIS A 7 -3.22 -1.95 7.41
CA HIS A 7 -3.62 -3.10 6.60
C HIS A 7 -4.76 -2.72 5.64
N ARG A 8 -4.65 -3.12 4.37
CA ARG A 8 -5.58 -2.81 3.27
C ARG A 8 -6.20 -4.10 2.73
N ALA A 9 -7.03 -4.73 3.55
CA ALA A 9 -7.67 -6.01 3.23
C ALA A 9 -8.48 -5.98 1.93
N GLU A 10 -8.97 -4.81 1.51
CA GLU A 10 -9.69 -4.63 0.26
C GLU A 10 -8.81 -4.77 -1.00
N LEU A 11 -7.49 -4.67 -0.86
CA LEU A 11 -6.52 -4.79 -1.96
C LEU A 11 -5.90 -6.18 -2.06
N GLY A 12 -5.99 -6.98 -0.99
CA GLY A 12 -5.48 -8.35 -0.92
C GLY A 12 -4.82 -8.68 0.42
N ASP A 13 -4.44 -9.94 0.57
CA ASP A 13 -3.86 -10.44 1.82
C ASP A 13 -2.48 -9.81 2.10
N ASN A 14 -2.27 -9.42 3.36
CA ASN A 14 -1.02 -8.84 3.87
C ASN A 14 -0.54 -7.54 3.19
N ILE A 15 -1.39 -6.88 2.40
CA ILE A 15 -1.07 -5.55 1.84
C ILE A 15 -1.24 -4.51 2.94
N CYS A 16 -0.21 -3.70 3.14
CA CYS A 16 -0.25 -2.52 3.99
C CYS A 16 -0.05 -1.27 3.15
N SER A 17 -0.58 -0.14 3.64
CA SER A 17 -0.32 1.18 3.10
C SER A 17 0.24 2.14 4.13
N LEU A 18 1.15 3.00 3.71
CA LEU A 18 1.70 4.09 4.54
C LEU A 18 1.62 5.41 3.76
N PRO A 19 0.87 6.42 4.25
CA PRO A 19 0.93 7.77 3.71
C PRO A 19 2.27 8.42 4.05
N VAL A 20 2.93 8.99 3.05
CA VAL A 20 4.16 9.77 3.20
C VAL A 20 4.06 11.02 2.32
N GLU A 21 4.02 12.20 2.94
CA GLU A 21 3.77 13.46 2.25
C GLU A 21 2.53 13.38 1.34
N GLN A 22 2.66 13.66 0.04
CA GLN A 22 1.59 13.59 -0.96
C GLN A 22 1.47 12.22 -1.65
N HIS A 23 2.12 11.19 -1.11
CA HIS A 23 2.18 9.86 -1.72
C HIS A 23 1.64 8.78 -0.80
N MET A 24 1.14 7.71 -1.42
CA MET A 24 0.76 6.47 -0.75
C MET A 24 1.72 5.36 -1.17
N ILE A 25 2.35 4.74 -0.18
CA ILE A 25 3.24 3.59 -0.36
C ILE A 25 2.47 2.32 -0.02
N TYR A 26 2.36 1.39 -0.96
CA TYR A 26 1.78 0.06 -0.74
C TYR A 26 2.89 -0.98 -0.70
N PHE A 27 2.85 -1.84 0.30
CA PHE A 27 3.89 -2.82 0.53
C PHE A 27 3.33 -4.08 1.19
N VAL A 28 4.09 -5.17 1.09
CA VAL A 28 3.93 -6.35 1.93
C VAL A 28 5.14 -6.45 2.86
N SER A 29 4.91 -6.81 4.12
CA SER A 29 5.98 -6.99 5.10
C SER A 29 6.09 -8.45 5.51
N SER A 30 7.33 -8.93 5.59
CA SER A 30 7.70 -10.17 6.26
C SER A 30 8.48 -9.85 7.55
N HIS A 31 9.07 -10.86 8.19
CA HIS A 31 9.81 -10.67 9.44
C HIS A 31 11.01 -9.73 9.32
N SER A 32 11.73 -9.76 8.19
CA SER A 32 12.98 -9.00 7.98
C SER A 32 13.02 -8.19 6.68
N VAL A 33 12.00 -8.30 5.84
CA VAL A 33 11.97 -7.67 4.52
C VAL A 33 10.62 -6.98 4.31
N VAL A 34 10.68 -5.73 3.84
CA VAL A 34 9.54 -4.98 3.33
C VAL A 34 9.69 -4.87 1.82
N THR A 35 8.69 -5.37 1.09
CA THR A 35 8.65 -5.28 -0.38
C THR A 35 7.66 -4.20 -0.78
N ILE A 36 8.15 -3.13 -1.41
CA ILE A 36 7.30 -2.08 -1.97
C ILE A 36 6.66 -2.59 -3.26
N ILE A 37 5.32 -2.58 -3.31
CA ILE A 37 4.54 -3.01 -4.47
C ILE A 37 4.26 -1.82 -5.38
N ARG A 38 3.94 -0.67 -4.79
CA ARG A 38 3.55 0.52 -5.54
C ARG A 38 3.76 1.79 -4.73
N ILE A 39 4.09 2.88 -5.42
CA ILE A 39 4.04 4.24 -4.89
C ILE A 39 3.12 5.03 -5.80
N LEU A 40 2.10 5.67 -5.23
CA LEU A 40 1.13 6.48 -5.96
C LEU A 40 1.08 7.89 -5.36
N SER A 41 0.61 8.85 -6.15
CA SER A 41 0.06 10.08 -5.55
C SER A 41 -1.12 9.69 -4.67
N GLN A 42 -1.30 10.36 -3.54
CA GLN A 42 -2.45 10.15 -2.67
C GLN A 42 -3.78 10.40 -3.39
N SER A 43 -3.79 11.25 -4.43
CA SER A 43 -4.96 11.48 -5.29
C SER A 43 -5.39 10.23 -6.09
N GLN A 44 -4.55 9.20 -6.14
CA GLN A 44 -4.80 7.93 -6.81
C GLN A 44 -5.05 6.78 -5.81
N ASP A 45 -5.13 7.06 -4.50
CA ASP A 45 -5.53 6.07 -3.49
C ASP A 45 -7.03 5.82 -3.55
N THR A 46 -7.44 5.11 -4.59
CA THR A 46 -8.81 4.64 -4.77
C THR A 46 -8.85 3.14 -4.49
N ALA A 47 -9.87 2.69 -3.74
CA ALA A 47 -10.07 1.27 -3.43
C ALA A 47 -10.28 0.38 -4.67
N ARG A 48 -10.47 0.99 -5.84
CA ARG A 48 -10.64 0.31 -7.11
C ARG A 48 -9.44 0.55 -7.99
N HIS A 49 -8.91 -0.53 -8.56
CA HIS A 49 -8.06 -0.46 -9.73
C HIS A 49 -8.91 0.09 -10.87
N GLU A 50 -8.73 1.37 -11.21
CA GLU A 50 -9.27 1.87 -12.45
C GLU A 50 -8.58 1.13 -13.61
N PRO A 51 -9.35 0.62 -14.58
CA PRO A 51 -8.76 0.00 -15.76
C PRO A 51 -7.87 1.03 -16.46
N TRP A 52 -6.72 0.56 -16.93
CA TRP A 52 -5.86 1.37 -17.77
C TRP A 52 -6.62 1.56 -19.09
N ILE A 53 -7.17 2.76 -19.30
CA ILE A 53 -7.77 3.16 -20.58
C ILE A 53 -6.65 3.41 -21.58
#